data_AF-A0A0F7ZG84-F1
#
_entry.id   AF-A0A0F7ZG84-F1
#
_cell.length_a   1.000
_cell.length_b   1.000
_cell.length_c   1.000
_cell.angle_alpha   90.00
_cell.angle_beta   90.00
_cell.angle_gamma   90.00
#
_symmetry.space_group_name_H-M   'P 1'
#
loop_
_entity.id
_entity.type
_entity.pdbx_description
1 polymer ?
#
loop_
_entity_poly.entity_id
_entity_poly.type
_entity_poly.pdbx_seq_one_letter_code
_entity_poly.pdbx_strand_id
1 'polypeptide(L)'
;MFGSYLMFHYVRGVPFEFNSGAFDNLNMWEQIDNGAQYTPTKKFLLSVPIILFLLSTHYTHYDLAYFIINFLAVMAVIIPKLPFVRLQTHELPPLSAAYGMKLMSCQSHRMRFGLFSGLPEE
;
A
#
# COMPACT_ATOMS: atom_id res chain seq x y z
N MET A 1 4.63 19.57 9.06
CA MET A 1 4.79 18.11 9.25
C MET A 1 3.56 17.44 9.85
N PHE A 2 2.85 18.07 10.78
CA PHE A 2 1.68 17.46 11.44
C PHE A 2 0.51 17.11 10.50
N GLY A 3 0.10 18.02 9.60
CA GLY A 3 -1.03 17.77 8.70
C GLY A 3 -0.79 16.62 7.71
N SER A 4 0.42 16.53 7.13
CA SER A 4 0.78 15.42 6.26
C SER A 4 0.90 14.09 7.01
N TYR A 5 1.31 14.11 8.29
CA TYR A 5 1.29 12.93 9.14
C TYR A 5 -0.15 12.47 9.44
N LEU A 6 -1.06 13.38 9.78
CA LEU A 6 -2.45 13.03 10.05
C LEU A 6 -3.10 12.36 8.83
N MET A 7 -3.04 12.99 7.66
CA MET A 7 -3.68 12.45 6.46
C MET A 7 -3.05 11.16 5.95
N PHE A 8 -1.72 11.11 5.82
CA PHE A 8 -1.07 9.96 5.20
C PHE A 8 -0.78 8.81 6.16
N HIS A 9 -0.99 9.00 7.46
CA HIS A 9 -0.59 8.03 8.47
C HIS A 9 -1.72 7.63 9.43
N TYR A 10 -2.50 8.60 9.89
CA TYR A 10 -3.57 8.37 10.85
C TYR A 10 -4.91 8.07 10.17
N VAL A 11 -5.25 8.79 9.09
CA VAL A 11 -6.49 8.58 8.35
C VAL A 11 -6.41 7.26 7.55
N ARG A 12 -7.44 6.42 7.73
CA ARG A 12 -7.61 5.12 7.05
C ARG A 12 -8.94 5.09 6.30
N GLY A 13 -9.02 4.29 5.25
CA GLY A 13 -10.21 4.14 4.42
C GLY A 13 -10.49 5.35 3.50
N VAL A 14 -11.62 5.30 2.81
CA VAL A 14 -12.16 6.39 1.99
C VAL A 14 -13.59 6.69 2.45
N PRO A 15 -14.03 7.96 2.48
CA PRO A 15 -15.35 8.33 3.01
C PRO A 15 -16.52 7.85 2.14
N PHE A 16 -16.26 7.25 0.97
CA PHE A 16 -17.26 6.74 0.06
C PHE A 16 -16.98 5.28 -0.31
N GLU A 17 -17.90 4.39 0.06
CA GLU A 17 -17.85 2.94 -0.11
C GLU A 17 -18.10 2.52 -1.57
N PHE A 18 -17.12 2.73 -2.44
CA PHE A 18 -17.16 2.26 -3.85
C PHE A 18 -16.21 1.09 -4.14
N ASN A 19 -15.47 0.61 -3.12
CA ASN A 19 -14.37 -0.35 -3.29
C ASN A 19 -14.55 -1.65 -2.47
N SER A 20 -15.77 -1.97 -2.02
CA SER A 20 -16.09 -3.19 -1.25
C SER A 20 -15.18 -3.40 -0.02
N GLY A 21 -14.82 -2.34 0.69
CA GLY A 21 -13.90 -2.39 1.83
C GLY A 21 -12.43 -2.72 1.53
N ALA A 22 -11.99 -2.71 0.27
CA ALA A 22 -10.62 -3.05 -0.11
C ALA A 22 -9.54 -2.12 0.51
N PHE A 23 -9.92 -0.92 0.94
CA PHE A 23 -9.01 0.11 1.45
C PHE A 23 -9.23 0.47 2.93
N ASP A 24 -10.16 -0.18 3.64
CA ASP A 24 -10.56 0.18 5.00
C ASP A 24 -9.45 0.00 6.04
N ASN A 25 -8.57 -0.98 5.80
CA ASN A 25 -7.44 -1.29 6.67
C ASN A 25 -6.14 -0.58 6.23
N LEU A 26 -6.16 0.15 5.11
CA LEU A 26 -5.00 0.82 4.53
C LEU A 26 -5.08 2.32 4.81
N ASN A 27 -3.96 2.91 5.24
CA ASN A 27 -3.87 4.36 5.33
C ASN A 27 -3.74 4.98 3.94
N MET A 28 -3.98 6.28 3.82
CA MET A 28 -3.97 6.97 2.52
C MET A 28 -2.62 6.85 1.79
N TRP A 29 -1.50 6.75 2.50
CA TRP A 29 -0.17 6.56 1.90
C TRP A 29 -0.07 5.26 1.10
N GLU A 30 -0.68 4.20 1.62
CA GLU A 30 -0.67 2.87 1.00
C GLU A 30 -1.65 2.77 -0.16
N GLN A 31 -2.76 3.50 -0.09
CA GLN A 31 -3.75 3.55 -1.16
C GLN A 31 -3.18 4.21 -2.43
N ILE A 32 -2.23 5.14 -2.30
CA ILE A 32 -1.59 5.79 -3.45
C ILE A 32 -0.96 4.74 -4.38
N ASP A 33 -1.32 4.84 -5.67
CA ASP A 33 -0.87 3.97 -6.76
C ASP A 33 -1.12 2.47 -6.49
N ASN A 34 -2.27 2.12 -5.89
CA ASN A 34 -2.66 0.72 -5.60
C ASN A 34 -1.63 -0.05 -4.75
N GLY A 35 -0.97 0.61 -3.80
CA GLY A 35 0.07 -0.03 -3.00
C GLY A 35 1.41 -0.21 -3.71
N ALA A 36 1.54 0.20 -4.97
CA ALA A 36 2.82 0.15 -5.69
C ALA A 36 3.88 0.98 -4.95
N GLN A 37 5.02 0.37 -4.70
CA GLN A 37 6.15 1.04 -4.04
C GLN A 37 6.95 1.83 -5.08
N TYR A 38 7.63 2.90 -4.64
CA TYR A 38 8.57 3.69 -5.47
C TYR A 38 7.99 4.35 -6.73
N THR A 39 6.70 4.69 -6.72
CA THR A 39 6.07 5.48 -7.80
C THR A 39 6.55 6.93 -7.83
N PRO A 40 6.48 7.63 -8.98
CA PRO A 40 6.88 9.04 -9.09
C PRO A 40 6.12 9.93 -8.08
N THR A 41 4.84 9.62 -7.85
CA THR A 41 3.99 10.31 -6.86
C THR A 41 4.56 10.18 -5.44
N LYS A 42 4.89 8.95 -5.01
CA LYS A 42 5.47 8.72 -3.67
C LYS A 42 6.84 9.37 -3.52
N LYS A 43 7.66 9.38 -4.57
CA LYS A 43 8.98 10.07 -4.58
C LYS A 43 8.82 11.59 -4.40
N PHE A 44 7.84 12.19 -5.07
CA PHE A 44 7.52 13.61 -4.90
C PHE A 44 6.99 13.92 -3.50
N LEU A 45 6.06 13.12 -2.97
CA LEU A 45 5.52 13.35 -1.63
C LEU A 45 6.57 13.17 -0.51
N LEU A 46 7.57 12.31 -0.71
CA LEU A 46 8.72 12.17 0.19
C LEU A 46 9.74 13.30 0.05
N SER A 47 9.85 13.95 -1.12
CA SER A 47 10.82 15.03 -1.30
C SER A 47 10.42 16.32 -0.58
N VAL A 48 9.11 16.60 -0.45
CA VAL A 48 8.59 17.78 0.25
C VAL A 48 9.16 17.97 1.68
N PRO A 49 9.09 16.98 2.60
CA PRO A 49 9.66 17.14 3.93
C PRO A 49 11.19 17.27 3.95
N ILE A 50 11.87 16.67 2.97
CA ILE A 50 13.34 16.76 2.83
C ILE A 50 13.74 18.18 2.41
N ILE A 51 13.05 18.76 1.43
CA ILE A 51 13.30 20.13 0.97
C ILE A 51 12.99 21.12 2.10
N LEU A 52 11.90 20.92 2.84
CA LEU A 52 11.57 21.79 3.97
C LEU A 52 12.63 21.71 5.09
N PHE A 53 13.19 20.53 5.33
CA PHE A 53 14.32 20.36 6.26
C PHE A 53 15.55 21.14 5.80
N LEU A 54 15.96 20.98 4.55
CA LEU A 54 17.12 21.69 4.00
C LEU A 54 16.94 23.21 4.08
N LEU A 55 15.77 23.71 3.70
CA LEU A 55 15.41 25.12 3.87
C LEU A 55 15.48 25.54 5.34
N SER A 56 14.87 24.78 6.25
CA SER A 56 14.89 25.12 7.67
C SER A 56 16.32 25.19 8.21
N THR A 57 17.18 24.22 7.90
CA THR A 57 18.57 24.21 8.38
C THR A 57 19.40 25.35 7.78
N HIS A 58 19.10 25.75 6.56
CA HIS A 58 19.74 26.88 5.89
C HIS A 58 19.39 28.21 6.56
N TYR A 59 18.10 28.43 6.87
CA TYR A 59 17.63 29.65 7.53
C TYR A 59 18.02 29.75 9.00
N THR A 60 18.21 28.62 9.69
CA THR A 60 18.66 28.61 11.10
C THR A 60 20.18 28.62 11.26
N HIS A 61 20.94 28.95 10.20
CA HIS A 61 22.40 29.00 10.21
C HIS A 61 23.06 27.75 10.83
N TYR A 62 22.50 26.56 10.58
CA TYR A 62 23.03 25.29 11.10
C TYR A 62 23.16 25.18 12.62
N ASP A 63 22.34 25.92 13.38
CA ASP A 63 22.25 25.74 14.83
C ASP A 63 21.88 24.29 15.17
N LEU A 64 22.67 23.69 16.07
CA LEU A 64 22.60 22.26 16.39
C LEU A 64 21.25 21.86 17.02
N ALA A 65 20.65 22.72 17.84
CA ALA A 65 19.39 22.41 18.51
C ALA A 65 18.24 22.32 17.50
N TYR A 66 18.12 23.32 16.63
CA TYR A 66 17.11 23.32 15.56
C TYR A 66 17.36 22.23 14.53
N PHE A 67 18.62 21.91 14.24
CA PHE A 67 18.99 20.80 13.37
C PHE A 67 18.47 19.47 13.92
N ILE A 68 18.73 19.16 15.19
CA ILE A 68 18.29 17.90 15.82
C ILE A 68 16.77 17.79 15.84
N ILE A 69 16.06 18.85 16.23
CA ILE A 69 14.58 18.84 16.29
C ILE A 69 13.98 18.61 14.90
N ASN A 70 14.45 19.35 13.89
CA ASN A 70 13.97 19.20 12.52
C ASN A 70 14.34 17.84 11.93
N PHE A 71 15.52 17.31 12.25
CA PHE A 71 15.95 15.98 11.82
C PHE A 71 15.06 14.88 12.40
N LEU A 72 14.77 14.92 13.71
CA LEU A 72 13.86 13.98 14.35
C LEU A 72 12.44 14.06 13.76
N ALA A 73 11.95 15.27 13.46
CA ALA A 73 10.65 15.45 12.82
C ALA A 73 10.58 14.82 11.42
N VAL A 74 11.64 14.94 10.61
CA VAL A 74 11.74 14.30 9.30
C VAL A 74 11.80 12.78 9.43
N MET A 75 12.62 12.27 10.36
CA MET A 75 12.74 10.84 10.63
C MET A 75 11.39 10.23 11.02
N ALA A 76 10.64 10.87 11.92
CA ALA A 76 9.31 10.41 12.32
C ALA A 76 8.31 10.33 11.15
N VAL A 77 8.44 11.19 10.14
CA VAL A 77 7.57 11.22 8.95
C VAL A 77 8.02 10.22 7.88
N ILE A 78 9.33 9.95 7.76
CA ILE A 78 9.91 9.05 6.75
C ILE A 78 9.89 7.59 7.19
N ILE A 79 10.25 7.28 8.45
CA ILE A 79 10.35 5.90 8.97
C ILE A 79 9.13 5.06 8.59
N PRO A 80 7.89 5.51 8.83
CA PRO A 80 6.76 4.63 8.64
C PRO A 80 6.25 4.61 7.19
N LYS A 81 6.94 5.33 6.28
CA LYS A 81 6.79 5.24 4.83
C LYS A 81 7.80 4.28 4.19
N LEU A 82 8.81 3.80 4.93
CA LEU A 82 9.79 2.85 4.43
C LEU A 82 9.20 1.43 4.40
N PRO A 83 9.46 0.65 3.34
CA PRO A 83 8.92 -0.70 3.18
C PRO A 83 9.44 -1.68 4.24
N PHE A 84 10.58 -1.38 4.88
CA PHE A 84 11.23 -2.25 5.87
C PHE A 84 10.39 -2.43 7.15
N VAL A 85 9.55 -1.44 7.50
CA VAL A 85 8.73 -1.48 8.72
C VAL A 85 7.49 -2.39 8.55
N ARG A 86 7.14 -2.76 7.31
CA ARG A 86 5.90 -3.48 6.98
C ARG A 86 6.13 -4.78 6.19
N LEU A 87 7.31 -5.39 6.31
CA LEU A 87 7.58 -6.70 5.71
C LEU A 87 6.75 -7.86 6.33
N GLN A 88 5.83 -7.60 7.26
CA GLN A 88 5.10 -8.64 8.00
C GLN A 88 3.61 -8.83 7.66
N THR A 89 2.99 -8.05 6.77
CA THR A 89 1.53 -8.16 6.52
C THR A 89 1.11 -8.58 5.12
N HIS A 90 2.04 -8.86 4.21
CA HIS A 90 1.70 -9.23 2.82
C HIS A 90 2.31 -10.58 2.37
N GLU A 91 2.51 -11.52 3.30
CA GLU A 91 2.55 -12.96 2.99
C GLU A 91 1.13 -13.44 2.55
N LEU A 92 0.51 -12.76 1.59
CA LEU A 92 -0.64 -13.32 0.89
C LEU A 92 -0.06 -14.30 -0.13
N PRO A 93 -0.41 -15.61 -0.07
CA PRO A 93 0.06 -16.58 -1.04
C PRO A 93 -0.26 -16.08 -2.45
N PRO A 94 0.62 -16.32 -3.43
CA PRO A 94 0.47 -15.77 -4.77
C PRO A 94 -0.92 -16.12 -5.31
N LEU A 95 -1.71 -15.08 -5.62
CA LEU A 95 -3.05 -15.18 -6.22
C LEU A 95 -3.09 -16.06 -7.48
N SER A 96 -1.93 -16.36 -8.07
CA SER A 96 -1.74 -17.37 -9.12
C SER A 96 -2.21 -18.79 -8.70
N ALA A 97 -1.95 -19.22 -7.46
CA ALA A 97 -2.30 -20.56 -7.01
C ALA A 97 -3.78 -20.69 -6.59
N ALA A 98 -4.33 -19.67 -5.93
CA ALA A 98 -5.71 -19.69 -5.42
C ALA A 98 -6.76 -19.60 -6.56
N TYR A 99 -6.51 -18.80 -7.59
CA TYR A 99 -7.38 -18.75 -8.77
C TYR A 99 -7.26 -20.02 -9.63
N GLY A 100 -6.05 -20.58 -9.79
CA GLY A 100 -5.84 -21.85 -10.50
C GLY A 100 -6.57 -23.03 -9.84
N MET A 101 -6.55 -23.10 -8.51
CA MET A 101 -7.18 -24.20 -7.77
C MET A 101 -8.73 -24.09 -7.75
N LYS A 102 -9.27 -22.86 -7.70
CA LYS A 102 -10.72 -22.63 -7.74
C LYS A 102 -11.31 -22.89 -9.12
N LEU A 103 -10.54 -22.62 -10.19
CA LEU A 103 -10.91 -23.01 -11.56
C LEU A 103 -10.81 -24.52 -11.79
N MET A 104 -9.81 -25.21 -11.23
CA MET A 104 -9.72 -26.68 -11.32
C MET A 104 -10.83 -27.40 -10.55
N SER A 105 -11.29 -26.88 -9.42
CA SER A 105 -12.44 -27.45 -8.68
C SER A 105 -13.76 -27.28 -9.45
N CYS A 106 -13.97 -26.14 -10.11
CA CYS A 106 -15.14 -25.89 -10.95
C CYS A 106 -15.12 -26.72 -12.26
N GLN A 107 -13.94 -26.91 -12.87
CA GLN A 107 -13.76 -27.78 -14.04
C GLN A 107 -13.95 -29.27 -13.72
N SER A 108 -13.54 -29.73 -12.54
CA SER A 108 -13.77 -31.13 -12.11
C SER A 108 -15.27 -31.45 -12.00
N HIS A 109 -16.08 -30.52 -11.47
CA HIS A 109 -17.53 -30.68 -11.43
C HIS A 109 -18.20 -30.58 -12.81
N ARG A 110 -17.63 -29.81 -13.75
CA ARG A 110 -18.15 -29.68 -15.13
C ARG A 110 -17.79 -30.88 -16.02
N MET A 111 -16.60 -31.46 -15.85
CA MET A 111 -16.15 -32.64 -16.61
C MET A 111 -16.88 -33.93 -16.20
N ARG A 112 -17.35 -34.04 -14.94
CA ARG A 112 -18.12 -35.20 -14.47
C ARG A 112 -19.55 -35.26 -15.04
N PHE A 113 -20.11 -34.12 -15.45
CA PHE A 113 -21.43 -34.04 -16.08
C PHE A 113 -21.38 -34.12 -17.61
N GLY A 114 -20.24 -33.83 -18.25
CA GLY A 114 -20.07 -33.94 -19.71
C GLY A 114 -19.79 -35.36 -20.22
N LEU A 115 -19.51 -36.33 -19.33
CA LEU A 115 -19.21 -37.71 -19.71
C LEU A 115 -20.46 -38.63 -19.79
N PHE A 116 -21.66 -38.10 -19.52
CA PHE A 116 -22.91 -38.87 -19.45
C PHE A 116 -23.96 -38.50 -20.51
N SER A 117 -23.60 -37.71 -21.52
CA SER A 117 -24.54 -37.19 -22.53
C SER A 117 -24.20 -37.59 -23.98
N GLY A 118 -23.67 -38.80 -24.20
CA GLY A 118 -23.22 -39.23 -25.53
C GLY A 118 -23.39 -40.72 -25.84
N LEU A 119 -24.36 -41.42 -25.23
CA LEU A 119 -24.77 -42.73 -25.74
C LEU A 119 -25.63 -42.53 -27.01
N PRO A 120 -25.34 -43.24 -28.11
CA PRO A 120 -26.17 -43.18 -29.31
C PRO A 120 -27.47 -43.92 -29.04
N GLU A 121 -28.60 -43.22 -29.14
CA GLU A 121 -29.93 -43.85 -29.25
C GLU A 121 -30.20 -44.12 -30.74
N GLU A 122 -30.63 -45.34 -31.03
CA GLU A 122 -31.16 -45.77 -32.33
C GLU A 122 -32.49 -45.08 -32.69
#